data_AF-A0A8B7IU12-F1
#
_entry.id   AF-A0A8B7IU12-F1
#
_cell.length_a   1.000
_cell.length_b   1.000
_cell.length_c   1.000
_cell.angle_alpha   90.00
_cell.angle_beta   90.00
_cell.angle_gamma   90.00
#
_symmetry.space_group_name_H-M   'P 1'
#
loop_
_entity.id
_entity.type
_entity.pdbx_description
1 polymer ?
#
loop_
_entity_poly.entity_id
_entity_poly.type
_entity_poly.pdbx_seq_one_letter_code
_entity_poly.pdbx_strand_id
1 'polypeptide(L)'
;MKRTAIEAFNETIKIFEEQCQTQERYSKEYIEKFKREGNEKEIQRIMHNYEKLKSRISEIVDSRRRLEEDLKKQAAEYREIDKRMNSIKPDLIQLRKTRDQYLM
;
A
#
# COMPACT_ATOMS: atom_id res chain seq x y z
N MET A 1 -12.18 3.89 1.30
CA MET A 1 -11.37 3.33 2.40
C MET A 1 -10.04 2.73 1.91
N LYS A 2 -10.02 1.73 1.02
CA LYS A 2 -8.76 1.15 0.50
C LYS A 2 -7.79 2.17 -0.14
N ARG A 3 -8.29 3.14 -0.91
CA ARG A 3 -7.48 4.22 -1.50
C ARG A 3 -6.76 5.08 -0.43
N THR A 4 -7.51 5.56 0.56
CA THR A 4 -6.97 6.32 1.69
C THR A 4 -5.95 5.53 2.51
N ALA A 5 -6.17 4.23 2.68
CA ALA A 5 -5.19 3.36 3.34
C ALA A 5 -3.90 3.21 2.53
N ILE A 6 -3.97 3.16 1.19
CA ILE A 6 -2.78 3.17 0.32
C ILE A 6 -2.05 4.52 0.41
N GLU A 7 -2.76 5.63 0.47
CA GLU A 7 -2.14 6.96 0.70
C GLU A 7 -1.41 7.01 2.04
N ALA A 8 -2.00 6.48 3.11
CA ALA A 8 -1.35 6.37 4.41
C ALA A 8 -0.08 5.49 4.36
N PHE A 9 -0.10 4.38 3.60
CA PHE A 9 1.10 3.58 3.34
C PHE A 9 2.17 4.37 2.60
N ASN A 10 1.80 5.14 1.57
CA ASN A 10 2.76 5.96 0.82
C ASN A 10 3.44 6.98 1.72
N GLU A 11 2.68 7.68 2.56
CA GLU A 11 3.26 8.65 3.48
C GLU A 11 4.14 7.97 4.55
N THR A 12 3.74 6.79 5.02
CA THR A 12 4.56 6.00 5.95
C THR A 12 5.88 5.59 5.30
N ILE A 13 5.86 5.08 4.07
CA ILE A 13 7.08 4.69 3.33
C ILE A 13 8.00 5.90 3.17
N LYS A 14 7.44 7.05 2.78
CA LYS A 14 8.21 8.29 2.60
C LYS A 14 8.93 8.71 3.89
N ILE A 15 8.24 8.68 5.05
CA ILE A 15 8.86 8.98 6.35
C ILE A 15 10.04 8.05 6.64
N PHE A 16 9.89 6.76 6.33
CA PHE A 16 10.98 5.80 6.54
C PHE A 16 12.14 6.00 5.54
N GLU A 17 11.86 6.39 4.29
CA GLU A 17 12.89 6.74 3.32
C GLU A 17 13.68 7.99 3.75
N GLU A 18 13.00 9.00 4.27
CA GLU A 18 13.63 10.19 4.86
C GLU A 18 14.50 9.81 6.07
N GLN A 19 14.04 8.87 6.90
CA GLN A 19 14.82 8.33 8.02
C GLN A 19 16.08 7.60 7.53
N CYS A 20 15.98 6.82 6.45
CA CYS A 20 17.13 6.15 5.83
C CYS A 20 18.17 7.17 5.34
N GLN A 21 17.73 8.21 4.64
CA GLN A 21 18.62 9.27 4.15
C GLN A 21 19.31 10.00 5.29
N THR A 22 18.55 10.31 6.35
CA THR A 22 19.06 10.93 7.57
C THR A 22 20.12 10.04 8.21
N GLN A 23 19.83 8.76 8.40
CA GLN A 23 20.77 7.81 8.97
C GLN A 23 22.06 7.70 8.14
N GLU A 24 21.97 7.58 6.81
CA GLU A 24 23.14 7.53 5.94
C GLU A 24 24.00 8.79 6.02
N ARG A 25 23.37 9.96 6.13
CA ARG A 25 24.09 11.23 6.23
C ARG A 25 24.84 11.34 7.56
N TYR A 26 24.17 11.10 8.68
CA TYR A 26 24.75 11.31 10.00
C TYR A 26 25.69 10.17 10.42
N SER A 27 25.43 8.93 10.03
CA SER A 27 26.25 7.79 10.46
C SER A 27 27.66 7.78 9.85
N LYS A 28 27.89 8.41 8.69
CA LYS A 28 29.20 8.42 8.01
C LYS A 28 30.32 8.91 8.91
N GLU A 29 30.16 10.07 9.53
CA GLU A 29 31.20 10.68 10.38
C GLU A 29 31.48 9.82 11.62
N TYR A 30 30.44 9.27 12.24
CA TYR A 30 30.58 8.38 13.40
C TYR A 30 31.25 7.06 13.03
N ILE A 31 30.87 6.44 11.90
CA ILE A 31 31.49 5.21 11.42
C ILE A 31 32.98 5.43 11.13
N GLU A 32 33.34 6.54 10.46
CA GLU A 32 34.74 6.87 10.21
C GLU A 32 35.52 7.10 11.51
N LYS A 33 34.94 7.82 12.47
CA LYS A 33 35.52 8.03 13.80
C LYS A 33 35.77 6.69 14.51
N PHE A 34 34.74 5.86 14.63
CA PHE A 34 34.85 4.56 15.30
C PHE A 34 35.83 3.62 14.59
N LYS A 35 35.96 3.73 13.27
CA LYS A 35 36.95 2.98 12.50
C LYS A 35 38.38 3.37 12.88
N ARG A 36 38.66 4.67 13.07
CA ARG A 36 39.98 5.15 13.54
C ARG A 36 40.25 4.74 14.98
N GLU A 37 39.21 4.66 15.81
CA GLU A 37 39.28 4.24 17.22
C GLU A 37 39.34 2.72 17.39
N GLY A 38 39.23 1.93 16.32
CA GLY A 38 39.15 0.46 16.38
C GLY A 38 37.88 -0.07 17.04
N ASN A 39 36.83 0.76 17.17
CA ASN A 39 35.59 0.42 17.85
C ASN A 39 34.58 -0.25 16.90
N GLU A 40 34.90 -1.46 16.44
CA GLU A 40 34.07 -2.21 15.49
C GLU A 40 32.67 -2.53 16.05
N LYS A 41 32.55 -2.71 17.37
CA LYS A 41 31.27 -3.01 18.02
C LYS A 41 30.24 -1.90 17.77
N GLU A 42 30.65 -0.64 17.82
CA GLU A 42 29.72 0.46 17.60
C GLU A 42 29.35 0.61 16.13
N ILE A 43 30.29 0.35 15.21
CA ILE A 43 30.01 0.27 13.76
C ILE A 43 28.97 -0.81 13.48
N GLN A 44 29.15 -2.01 14.04
CA GLN A 44 28.19 -3.11 13.88
C GLN A 44 26.80 -2.74 14.40
N ARG A 45 26.70 -2.04 15.54
CA ARG A 45 25.41 -1.59 16.09
C ARG A 45 24.70 -0.60 15.16
N ILE A 46 25.44 0.34 14.57
CA ILE A 46 24.89 1.31 13.61
C ILE A 46 24.39 0.58 12.35
N MET A 47 25.21 -0.31 11.79
CA MET A 47 24.85 -1.06 10.58
C MET A 47 23.67 -2.00 10.80
N HIS A 48 23.66 -2.76 11.90
CA HIS A 48 22.55 -3.65 12.25
C HIS A 48 21.23 -2.89 12.44
N ASN A 49 21.29 -1.72 13.07
CA ASN A 49 20.11 -0.87 13.18
C ASN A 49 19.61 -0.40 11.81
N TYR A 50 20.53 -0.05 10.90
CA TYR A 50 20.18 0.34 9.54
C TYR A 50 19.50 -0.78 8.75
N GLU A 51 20.02 -2.00 8.88
CA GLU A 51 19.46 -3.17 8.21
C GLU A 51 18.04 -3.47 8.69
N LYS A 52 17.77 -3.32 10.00
CA LYS A 52 16.41 -3.43 10.53
C LYS A 52 15.49 -2.35 9.96
N LEU A 53 15.96 -1.12 9.82
CA LEU A 53 15.19 -0.04 9.21
C LEU A 53 14.81 -0.38 7.75
N LYS A 54 15.78 -0.85 6.96
CA LYS A 54 15.54 -1.30 5.58
C LYS A 54 14.56 -2.48 5.49
N SER A 55 14.75 -3.49 6.34
CA SER A 55 13.84 -4.64 6.41
C SER A 55 12.41 -4.19 6.70
N ARG A 56 12.24 -3.25 7.63
CA ARG A 56 10.92 -2.72 7.98
C ARG A 56 10.26 -1.99 6.81
N ILE A 57 11.02 -1.24 6.01
CA ILE A 57 10.48 -0.60 4.80
C ILE A 57 9.96 -1.64 3.82
N SER A 58 10.74 -2.69 3.54
CA SER A 58 10.33 -3.76 2.62
C SER A 58 9.01 -4.40 3.05
N GLU A 59 8.82 -4.68 4.35
CA GLU A 59 7.57 -5.22 4.89
C GLU A 59 6.37 -4.30 4.66
N ILE A 60 6.57 -2.98 4.81
CA ILE A 60 5.53 -1.98 4.61
C ILE A 60 5.17 -1.89 3.12
N VAL A 61 6.18 -1.88 2.25
CA VAL A 61 6.00 -1.88 0.78
C VAL A 61 5.22 -3.12 0.33
N ASP A 62 5.56 -4.30 0.83
CA ASP A 62 4.85 -5.53 0.52
C ASP A 62 3.39 -5.52 1.02
N SER A 63 3.17 -4.96 2.21
CA SER A 63 1.83 -4.80 2.78
C SER A 63 0.96 -3.86 1.93
N ARG A 64 1.54 -2.75 1.47
CA ARG A 64 0.87 -1.84 0.53
C ARG A 64 0.55 -2.53 -0.79
N ARG A 65 1.48 -3.30 -1.36
CA ARG A 65 1.28 -4.01 -2.64
C ARG A 65 0.10 -4.97 -2.56
N ARG A 66 -0.01 -5.75 -1.48
CA ARG A 66 -1.16 -6.65 -1.26
C ARG A 66 -2.49 -5.87 -1.24
N LEU A 67 -2.52 -4.72 -0.59
CA LEU A 67 -3.72 -3.88 -0.54
C LEU A 67 -4.09 -3.29 -1.91
N GLU A 68 -3.10 -2.94 -2.74
CA GLU A 68 -3.31 -2.48 -4.12
C GLU A 68 -3.91 -3.59 -5.00
N GLU A 69 -3.41 -4.83 -4.87
CA GLU A 69 -3.96 -6.00 -5.55
C GLU A 69 -5.43 -6.23 -5.16
N ASP A 70 -5.75 -6.12 -3.86
CA ASP A 70 -7.12 -6.26 -3.35
C ASP A 70 -8.05 -5.12 -3.80
N LEU A 71 -7.52 -3.91 -3.99
CA LEU A 71 -8.28 -2.80 -4.56
C LEU A 71 -8.57 -3.05 -6.04
N LYS A 72 -7.60 -3.59 -6.80
CA LYS A 72 -7.76 -3.92 -8.22
C LYS A 72 -8.85 -4.98 -8.43
N LYS A 73 -8.85 -6.04 -7.60
CA LYS A 73 -9.90 -7.08 -7.62
C LYS A 73 -11.27 -6.48 -7.36
N GLN A 74 -11.40 -5.71 -6.27
CA GLN A 74 -12.67 -5.07 -5.92
C GLN A 74 -13.18 -4.11 -7.00
N ALA A 75 -12.29 -3.38 -7.68
CA ALA A 75 -12.66 -2.50 -8.78
C ALA A 75 -13.14 -3.27 -10.03
N ALA A 76 -12.62 -4.49 -10.26
CA ALA A 76 -13.12 -5.36 -11.32
C ALA A 76 -14.51 -5.91 -10.96
N GLU A 77 -14.70 -6.38 -9.73
CA GLU A 77 -16.00 -6.87 -9.22
C GLU A 77 -17.07 -5.78 -9.29
N TYR A 78 -16.75 -4.55 -8.90
CA TYR A 78 -17.69 -3.42 -8.97
C TYR A 78 -18.18 -3.18 -10.40
N ARG A 79 -17.28 -3.22 -11.39
CA ARG A 79 -17.63 -3.07 -12.81
C ARG A 79 -18.48 -4.22 -13.34
N GLU A 80 -18.19 -5.45 -12.89
CA GLU A 80 -18.98 -6.62 -13.27
C GLU A 80 -20.40 -6.55 -12.69
N ILE A 81 -20.55 -6.12 -11.44
CA ILE A 81 -21.86 -5.89 -10.82
C ILE A 81 -22.64 -4.83 -11.60
N ASP A 82 -22.01 -3.71 -11.95
CA ASP A 82 -22.66 -2.66 -12.74
C ASP A 82 -23.11 -3.19 -14.11
N LYS A 83 -22.27 -3.98 -14.80
CA LYS A 83 -22.61 -4.61 -16.07
C LYS A 83 -23.82 -5.53 -15.95
N ARG A 84 -23.86 -6.40 -14.94
CA ARG A 84 -24.99 -7.31 -14.67
C ARG A 84 -26.27 -6.55 -14.33
N MET A 85 -26.15 -5.50 -13.52
CA MET A 85 -27.28 -4.64 -13.21
C MET A 85 -27.84 -4.00 -14.49
N ASN A 86 -26.98 -3.50 -15.37
CA ASN A 86 -27.39 -2.88 -16.63
C ASN A 86 -27.96 -3.88 -17.64
N SER A 87 -27.55 -5.15 -17.63
CA SER A 87 -28.16 -6.18 -18.47
C SER A 87 -29.55 -6.62 -17.99
N ILE A 88 -29.83 -6.58 -16.68
CA ILE A 88 -31.13 -7.00 -16.11
C ILE A 88 -32.18 -5.88 -16.20
N LYS A 89 -31.76 -4.61 -16.19
CA LYS A 89 -32.66 -3.44 -16.23
C LYS A 89 -33.72 -3.49 -17.35
N PRO A 90 -33.39 -3.81 -18.62
CA PRO A 90 -34.37 -3.86 -19.70
C PRO A 90 -35.47 -4.87 -19.45
N ASP A 91 -35.10 -6.10 -19.07
CA ASP A 91 -36.04 -7.19 -18.80
C ASP A 91 -36.95 -6.84 -17.62
N LEU A 92 -36.37 -6.28 -16.56
CA LEU A 92 -37.14 -5.84 -15.39
C LEU A 92 -38.17 -4.76 -15.77
N ILE A 93 -37.80 -3.80 -16.62
CA ILE A 93 -38.71 -2.76 -17.11
C ILE A 93 -39.81 -3.37 -18.00
N GLN A 94 -39.46 -4.32 -18.87
CA GLN A 94 -40.42 -4.97 -19.76
C GLN A 94 -41.42 -5.80 -18.97
N LEU A 95 -40.97 -6.64 -18.04
CA LEU A 95 -41.83 -7.43 -17.17
C LEU A 95 -42.79 -6.55 -16.37
N ARG A 96 -42.30 -5.40 -15.87
CA ARG A 96 -43.15 -4.41 -15.19
C ARG A 96 -44.25 -3.89 -16.13
N LYS A 97 -43.88 -3.47 -17.35
CA LYS A 97 -44.84 -2.97 -18.36
C LYS A 97 -45.88 -4.03 -18.70
N THR A 98 -45.46 -5.27 -18.95
CA THR A 98 -46.37 -6.38 -19.26
C THR A 98 -47.34 -6.62 -18.11
N ARG A 99 -46.84 -6.72 -16.87
CA ARG A 99 -47.72 -6.87 -15.68
C ARG A 99 -48.75 -5.75 -15.59
N ASP A 100 -48.33 -4.50 -15.79
CA ASP A 100 -49.22 -3.34 -15.69
C ASP A 100 -50.29 -3.34 -16.79
N GLN A 101 -49.99 -3.87 -17.98
CA GLN A 101 -50.97 -4.06 -19.05
C GLN A 101 -52.04 -5.10 -18.73
N TYR A 102 -51.71 -6.17 -17.97
CA TYR A 102 -52.69 -7.18 -17.56
C TYR A 102 -53.58 -6.74 -16.39
N LEU A 103 -53.19 -5.69 -15.66
CA LEU A 103 -53.93 -5.15 -14.52
C LEU A 103 -54.87 -3.98 -14.89
N MET A 104 -54.81 -3.49 -16.14
CA MET A 104 -55.71 -2.51 -16.74
C MET A 104 -56.87 -3.21 -17.45
#